data_AF-A0A662UT07-F1
#
_entry.id   AF-A0A662UT07-F1
#
_cell.length_a   1.000
_cell.length_b   1.000
_cell.length_c   1.000
_cell.angle_alpha   90.00
_cell.angle_beta   90.00
_cell.angle_gamma   90.00
#
_symmetry.space_group_name_H-M   'P 1'
#
loop_
_entity.id
_entity.type
_entity.pdbx_description
1 polymer ?
#
loop_
_entity_poly.entity_id
_entity_poly.type
_entity_poly.pdbx_seq_one_letter_code
_entity_poly.pdbx_strand_id
1 'polypeptide(L)' 'MSSIVKKLEEAIDLVDKIESFISRLKPGEKVSGGVVFQIYQSMVLLREKIVEARMEAIDKCSQ' A
#
# COMPACT_ATOMS: atom_id res chain seq x y z
N MET A 1 -3.87 9.95 -18.14
CA MET A 1 -2.89 9.26 -17.28
C MET A 1 -3.17 7.76 -17.38
N SER A 2 -2.15 6.91 -17.60
CA SER A 2 -2.34 5.45 -17.75
C SER A 2 -2.97 4.87 -16.48
N SER A 3 -3.91 3.93 -16.61
CA SER A 3 -4.55 3.24 -15.47
C SER A 3 -3.53 2.61 -14.52
N ILE A 4 -2.42 2.10 -15.06
CA ILE A 4 -1.30 1.53 -14.31
C ILE A 4 -0.62 2.60 -13.45
N VAL A 5 -0.34 3.78 -14.02
CA VAL A 5 0.32 4.88 -13.30
C VAL A 5 -0.52 5.32 -12.11
N LYS A 6 -1.83 5.48 -12.31
CA LYS A 6 -2.76 5.82 -11.22
C LYS A 6 -2.74 4.78 -10.09
N LYS A 7 -2.70 3.48 -10.42
CA LYS A 7 -2.62 2.41 -9.41
C LYS A 7 -1.30 2.40 -8.65
N LEU A 8 -0.20 2.76 -9.33
CA LEU A 8 1.11 2.91 -8.68
C LEU A 8 1.16 4.14 -7.78
N GLU A 9 0.54 5.25 -8.17
CA GLU A 9 0.36 6.43 -7.30
C GLU A 9 -0.46 6.06 -6.05
N GLU A 10 -1.60 5.39 -6.21
CA GLU A 10 -2.41 4.88 -5.08
C GLU A 10 -1.61 3.92 -4.18
N ALA A 11 -0.70 3.12 -4.75
CA ALA A 11 0.19 2.26 -3.99
C ALA A 11 1.24 3.06 -3.20
N ILE A 12 1.82 4.11 -3.78
CA ILE A 12 2.76 5.00 -3.09
C ILE A 12 2.05 5.70 -1.92
N ASP A 13 0.84 6.22 -2.11
CA ASP A 13 0.05 6.83 -1.03
C ASP A 13 -0.19 5.86 0.14
N LEU A 14 -0.39 4.57 -0.16
CA LEU A 14 -0.54 3.53 0.87
C LEU A 14 0.77 3.27 1.63
N VAL A 15 1.92 3.32 0.95
CA VAL A 15 3.24 3.24 1.59
C VAL A 15 3.43 4.41 2.55
N ASP A 16 3.20 5.64 2.09
CA ASP A 16 3.34 6.85 2.92
C ASP A 16 2.43 6.80 4.15
N LYS A 17 1.21 6.29 3.98
CA LYS A 17 0.28 6.07 5.08
C LYS A 17 0.81 5.06 6.09
N ILE A 18 1.37 3.93 5.63
CA ILE A 18 1.99 2.92 6.50
C ILE A 18 3.17 3.52 7.26
N GLU A 19 4.05 4.25 6.58
CA GLU A 19 5.18 4.95 7.22
C GLU A 19 4.70 5.94 8.27
N SER A 20 3.59 6.66 8.01
CA SER A 20 2.98 7.57 8.98
C SER A 20 2.46 6.88 10.23
N PHE A 21 2.02 5.61 10.13
CA PHE A 21 1.62 4.83 11.30
C PHE A 21 2.82 4.30 12.06
N ILE A 22 3.85 3.83 11.34
CA ILE A 22 5.10 3.33 11.92
C ILE A 22 5.85 4.45 12.64
N SER A 23 5.90 5.67 12.08
CA SER A 23 6.60 6.81 12.71
C SER A 23 5.96 7.26 14.03
N ARG A 24 4.69 6.93 14.26
CA ARG A 24 4.00 7.18 15.53
C ARG A 24 4.29 6.12 16.59
N LEU A 25 4.96 5.02 16.23
CA LEU A 25 5.34 3.98 17.17
C LEU A 25 6.57 4.42 17.96
N LYS A 26 6.44 4.49 19.29
CA LYS A 26 7.58 4.76 20.16
C LYS A 26 8.22 3.45 20.62
N PRO A 27 9.56 3.33 20.53
CA PRO A 27 10.26 2.16 21.07
C PRO A 27 9.93 1.94 22.55
N GLY A 28 9.61 0.69 22.91
CA GLY A 28 9.28 0.32 24.29
C GLY A 28 7.86 0.65 24.76
N GLU A 29 7.07 1.38 23.97
CA GLU A 29 5.65 1.59 24.25
C GLU A 29 4.78 0.48 23.66
N LYS A 30 3.71 0.14 24.37
CA LYS A 30 2.75 -0.88 23.91
C LYS A 30 1.94 -0.31 22.75
N VAL A 31 2.13 -0.86 21.55
CA VAL A 31 1.37 -0.47 20.36
C VAL A 31 -0.08 -0.89 20.53
N SER A 32 -1.02 0.01 20.23
CA SER A 32 -2.44 -0.33 20.29
C SER A 32 -2.81 -1.31 19.17
N GLY A 33 -3.68 -2.27 19.47
CA GLY A 33 -4.12 -3.26 18.46
C GLY A 33 -4.79 -2.61 17.23
N GLY A 34 -5.44 -1.45 17.41
CA GLY A 34 -6.00 -0.67 16.30
C GLY A 34 -4.94 -0.17 15.32
N VAL A 35 -3.78 0.29 15.81
CA VAL A 35 -2.68 0.73 14.93
C VAL A 35 -2.08 -0.46 14.18
N VAL A 36 -1.91 -1.61 14.84
CA VAL A 36 -1.46 -2.85 14.18
C VAL A 36 -2.42 -3.25 13.07
N PHE A 37 -3.72 -3.20 13.35
CA PHE A 37 -4.76 -3.52 12.36
C PHE A 37 -4.74 -2.55 11.18
N GLN A 38 -4.58 -1.24 11.43
CA GLN A 38 -4.52 -0.22 10.37
C GLN A 38 -3.31 -0.39 9.45
N ILE A 39 -2.15 -0.72 10.02
CA ILE A 39 -0.93 -1.05 9.26
C ILE A 39 -1.19 -2.29 8.39
N TYR A 40 -1.72 -3.36 9.00
CA TYR A 40 -2.01 -4.60 8.29
C TYR A 40 -3.00 -4.40 7.14
N GLN A 41 -4.11 -3.70 7.39
CA GLN A 41 -5.10 -3.39 6.36
C GLN A 41 -4.50 -2.58 5.21
N SER A 42 -3.68 -1.58 5.52
CA SER A 42 -3.03 -0.75 4.50
C SER A 42 -2.03 -1.56 3.66
N MET A 43 -1.30 -2.49 4.29
CA MET A 43 -0.41 -3.44 3.59
C MET A 43 -1.15 -4.38 2.64
N VAL A 44 -2.32 -4.89 3.03
CA VAL A 44 -3.15 -5.74 2.17
C VAL A 44 -3.62 -4.96 0.94
N LEU A 45 -4.16 -3.76 1.13
CA LEU A 45 -4.60 -2.89 0.04
C LEU A 45 -3.43 -2.53 -0.90
N LEU A 46 -2.26 -2.24 -0.35
CA LEU A 46 -1.06 -1.97 -1.14
C LEU A 46 -0.73 -3.14 -2.07
N ARG A 47 -0.75 -4.36 -1.52
CA ARG A 47 -0.50 -5.58 -2.30
C ARG A 47 -1.52 -5.74 -3.44
N GLU A 48 -2.79 -5.48 -3.17
CA GLU A 48 -3.85 -5.54 -4.19
C GLU A 48 -3.58 -4.58 -5.33
N LYS A 49 -3.24 -3.31 -5.04
CA LYS A 49 -2.93 -2.31 -6.06
C LYS A 49 -1.74 -2.68 -6.93
N ILE A 50 -0.68 -3.22 -6.33
CA ILE A 50 0.49 -3.72 -7.06
C ILE A 50 0.09 -4.89 -7.98
N VAL A 51 -0.73 -5.82 -7.49
CA VAL A 51 -1.19 -6.96 -8.31
C VAL A 51 -2.05 -6.48 -9.49
N GLU A 52 -3.01 -5.59 -9.25
CA GLU A 52 -3.84 -5.01 -10.32
C GLU A 52 -2.99 -4.30 -11.37
N ALA A 53 -2.04 -3.46 -10.96
CA ALA A 53 -1.12 -2.77 -11.86
C ALA A 53 -0.27 -3.76 -12.69
N ARG A 54 0.20 -4.85 -12.06
CA ARG A 54 0.96 -5.90 -12.76
C ARG A 54 0.11 -6.63 -13.79
N MET A 55 -1.14 -6.97 -13.48
CA MET A 55 -2.03 -7.65 -14.42
C MET A 55 -2.32 -6.76 -15.64
N GLU A 56 -2.60 -5.47 -15.42
CA GLU A 56 -2.81 -4.53 -16.51
C GLU A 56 -1.56 -4.31 -17.37
N ALA A 57 -0.37 -4.31 -16.76
CA ALA A 57 0.89 -4.20 -17.50
C ALA A 57 1.12 -5.44 -18.38
N ILE A 58 0.84 -6.65 -17.86
CA ILE A 58 0.95 -7.88 -18.64
C ILE A 58 -0.02 -7.86 -19.82
N ASP A 59 -1.27 -7.48 -19.60
CA ASP A 59 -2.28 -7.42 -20.66
C ASP A 59 -1.87 -6.47 -21.79
N LYS A 60 -1.40 -5.27 -21.45
CA LYS A 60 -0.95 -4.27 -22.44
C LYS A 60 0.34 -4.61 -23.16
N CYS A 61 1.26 -5.35 -22.53
CA CYS A 61 2.52 -5.78 -23.14
C CYS A 61 2.40 -7.11 -23.89
N SER A 62 1.27 -7.81 -23.76
CA SER A 62 0.97 -9.06 -24.48
C SER A 62 0.11 -8.84 -25.74
N GLN A 63 -0.33 -7.59 -25.97
CA GLN A 63 -0.93 -7.10 -27.22
C GLN A 63 0.17 -6.53 -28.13
#